data_AF-A0A8T4VBR9-F1
#
_entry.id   AF-A0A8T4VBR9-F1
#
_cell.length_a   1.000
_cell.length_b   1.000
_cell.length_c   1.000
_cell.angle_alpha   90.00
_cell.angle_beta   90.00
_cell.angle_gamma   90.00
#
_symmetry.space_group_name_H-M   'P 1'
#
loop_
_entity.id
_entity.type
_entity.pdbx_description
1 polymer ?
#
loop_
_entity_poly.entity_id
_entity_poly.type
_entity_poly.pdbx_seq_one_letter_code
_entity_poly.pdbx_strand_id
1 'polypeptide(L)'
;MFSKKVGVLVLVLVLFSLNTFAANLTPAYEWLNSQKPTDIYSSAWAALALSEVNGGNSLIQYLENQKDPADCWPKGSCKPKETALVALALSKSGKNIDKPLDWLKSHQDITLTGEWLLQIKTDSNGQCDITYTTTQAATKKINVDKGFITSDKCTTPSTFFNLGSCLEQNLLLTKAALEFDLKCTFSGEISSVYRDAGIYFLNDDVITGNQAKIKINNGNFGSYEDTLITNWILEELNPDVNSLIYLRKNFRENDVKSNAFLYIITQKQNYINELSNLQKTDKSFGNVFDTAIAALALDDSQHQAQIDQLREWLDLQQDNKDFSWNKNILDTSVVLYSAYPNDGIDLGESSLTPQTTTTLETSCDEDNICDINSGEDYLSCPLDCFCGDSVCDSSESPSSCPSDCESISTEEETKEELEEEPEEEKAHFCIAKIS
;
A
#
# COMPACT_ATOMS: atom_id res chain seq x y z
N MET A 1 -18.94 -80.48 -19.32
CA MET A 1 -17.49 -80.24 -19.23
C MET A 1 -17.24 -78.76 -19.50
N PHE A 2 -16.81 -78.04 -18.48
CA PHE A 2 -16.52 -76.60 -18.52
C PHE A 2 -15.22 -76.35 -19.28
N SER A 3 -15.19 -75.39 -20.21
CA SER A 3 -13.94 -74.79 -20.70
C SER A 3 -14.04 -73.27 -20.57
N LYS A 4 -13.34 -72.77 -19.55
CA LYS A 4 -13.12 -71.35 -19.26
C LYS A 4 -12.36 -70.70 -20.42
N LYS A 5 -12.84 -69.55 -20.91
CA LYS A 5 -11.97 -68.53 -21.53
C LYS A 5 -11.87 -67.38 -20.55
N VAL A 6 -10.74 -67.34 -19.85
CA VAL A 6 -10.31 -66.19 -19.04
C VAL A 6 -9.71 -65.19 -20.02
N GLY A 7 -10.40 -64.07 -20.24
CA GLY A 7 -9.83 -62.89 -20.88
C GLY A 7 -8.99 -62.16 -19.84
N VAL A 8 -7.68 -62.14 -20.03
CA VAL A 8 -6.74 -61.37 -19.22
C VAL A 8 -6.90 -59.90 -19.61
N LEU A 9 -7.47 -59.10 -18.71
CA LEU A 9 -7.48 -57.65 -18.79
C LEU A 9 -6.12 -57.15 -18.28
N VAL A 10 -5.25 -56.68 -19.18
CA VAL A 10 -3.99 -56.02 -18.82
C VAL A 10 -4.33 -54.59 -18.41
N LEU A 11 -4.44 -54.36 -17.11
CA LEU A 11 -4.54 -53.04 -16.51
C LEU A 11 -3.14 -52.40 -16.50
N VAL A 12 -2.84 -51.57 -17.50
CA VAL A 12 -1.61 -50.75 -17.51
C VAL A 12 -1.82 -49.59 -16.54
N LEU A 13 -1.36 -49.76 -15.30
CA LEU A 13 -1.23 -48.70 -14.30
C LEU A 13 -0.02 -47.83 -14.68
N VAL A 14 -0.27 -46.76 -15.44
CA VAL A 14 0.73 -45.70 -15.63
C VAL A 14 0.77 -44.89 -14.34
N LEU A 15 1.69 -45.25 -13.44
CA LEU A 15 2.11 -44.40 -12.34
C LEU A 15 2.84 -43.19 -12.95
N PHE A 16 2.10 -42.14 -13.30
CA PHE A 16 2.69 -40.82 -13.40
C PHE A 16 3.11 -40.43 -11.99
N SER A 17 4.40 -40.60 -11.67
CA SER A 17 5.02 -39.87 -10.58
C SER A 17 4.89 -38.39 -10.92
N LEU A 18 3.86 -37.75 -10.39
CA LEU A 18 3.76 -36.30 -10.39
C LEU A 18 4.97 -35.83 -9.57
N ASN A 19 5.98 -35.32 -10.27
CA ASN A 19 7.03 -34.57 -9.59
C ASN A 19 6.33 -33.36 -8.99
N THR A 20 6.16 -33.36 -7.67
CA THR A 20 5.75 -32.17 -6.93
C THR A 20 6.92 -31.20 -6.99
N PHE A 21 6.86 -30.25 -7.92
CA PHE A 21 7.76 -29.10 -7.92
C PHE A 21 7.24 -28.16 -6.84
N ALA A 22 8.01 -27.99 -5.77
CA ALA A 22 7.76 -26.94 -4.79
C ALA A 22 8.67 -25.75 -5.10
N ALA A 23 8.17 -24.53 -4.94
CA ALA A 23 8.99 -23.34 -5.09
C ALA A 23 10.18 -23.37 -4.12
N ASN A 24 11.32 -22.89 -4.60
CA ASN A 24 12.50 -22.72 -3.76
C ASN A 24 12.52 -21.28 -3.21
N LEU A 25 12.07 -21.13 -1.97
CA LEU A 25 11.75 -19.83 -1.38
C LEU A 25 12.98 -19.07 -0.90
N THR A 26 13.95 -19.74 -0.27
CA THR A 26 15.20 -19.10 0.19
C THR A 26 15.95 -18.38 -0.94
N PRO A 27 16.26 -19.01 -2.08
CA PRO A 27 16.95 -18.30 -3.17
C PRO A 27 16.05 -17.26 -3.84
N ALA A 28 14.72 -17.37 -3.76
CA ALA A 28 13.82 -16.32 -4.23
C ALA A 28 13.89 -15.06 -3.34
N TYR A 29 13.93 -15.25 -2.03
CA TYR A 29 14.15 -14.18 -1.05
C TYR A 29 15.54 -13.55 -1.22
N GLU A 30 16.60 -14.34 -1.42
CA GLU A 30 17.94 -13.85 -1.72
C GLU A 30 17.97 -13.05 -3.04
N TRP A 31 17.32 -13.57 -4.09
CA TRP A 31 17.18 -12.86 -5.36
C TRP A 31 16.52 -11.51 -5.14
N LEU A 32 15.41 -11.47 -4.40
CA LEU A 32 14.65 -10.24 -4.13
C LEU A 32 15.48 -9.23 -3.34
N ASN A 33 16.18 -9.68 -2.29
CA ASN A 33 17.04 -8.84 -1.46
C ASN A 33 18.24 -8.26 -2.23
N SER A 34 18.69 -8.94 -3.29
CA SER A 34 19.77 -8.46 -4.16
C SER A 34 19.31 -7.41 -5.20
N GLN A 35 18.00 -7.23 -5.39
CA GLN A 35 17.50 -6.30 -6.40
C GLN A 35 17.65 -4.84 -5.95
N LYS A 36 17.92 -3.96 -6.92
CA LYS A 36 17.92 -2.52 -6.68
C LYS A 36 16.48 -1.99 -6.70
N PRO A 37 16.16 -1.00 -5.86
CA PRO A 37 14.85 -0.33 -5.90
C PRO A 37 14.58 0.26 -7.29
N THR A 38 13.41 -0.02 -7.87
CA THR A 38 13.00 0.51 -9.19
C THR A 38 12.04 1.67 -9.06
N ASP A 39 11.03 1.50 -8.21
CA ASP A 39 9.94 2.41 -7.96
C ASP A 39 9.36 2.16 -6.57
N ILE A 40 8.61 3.11 -6.02
CA ILE A 40 8.06 3.01 -4.65
C ILE A 40 7.14 1.81 -4.49
N TYR A 41 6.29 1.53 -5.49
CA TYR A 41 5.27 0.50 -5.36
C TYR A 41 5.91 -0.89 -5.28
N SER A 42 6.80 -1.21 -6.22
CA SER A 42 7.53 -2.48 -6.20
C SER A 42 8.45 -2.60 -4.99
N SER A 43 9.12 -1.50 -4.59
CA SER A 43 10.03 -1.51 -3.44
C SER A 43 9.30 -1.68 -2.10
N ALA A 44 8.10 -1.13 -1.96
CA ALA A 44 7.29 -1.31 -0.76
C ALA A 44 6.76 -2.74 -0.63
N TRP A 45 6.31 -3.36 -1.73
CA TRP A 45 5.99 -4.79 -1.73
C TRP A 45 7.21 -5.66 -1.41
N ALA A 46 8.38 -5.34 -1.96
CA ALA A 46 9.60 -6.07 -1.67
C ALA A 46 10.00 -5.96 -0.19
N ALA A 47 9.91 -4.76 0.38
CA ALA A 47 10.14 -4.54 1.80
C ALA A 47 9.16 -5.32 2.68
N LEU A 48 7.87 -5.39 2.30
CA LEU A 48 6.88 -6.20 3.00
C LEU A 48 7.24 -7.68 2.99
N ALA A 49 7.52 -8.25 1.81
CA ALA A 49 7.91 -9.65 1.70
C ALA A 49 9.17 -9.96 2.53
N LEU A 50 10.19 -9.10 2.45
CA LEU A 50 11.45 -9.31 3.16
C LEU A 50 11.34 -9.10 4.68
N SER A 51 10.40 -8.29 5.15
CA SER A 51 10.18 -8.09 6.59
C SER A 51 9.76 -9.36 7.32
N GLU A 52 9.12 -10.31 6.63
CA GLU A 52 8.72 -11.61 7.18
C GLU A 52 9.93 -12.55 7.42
N VAL A 53 11.10 -12.21 6.87
CA VAL A 53 12.34 -13.02 6.94
C VAL A 53 13.54 -12.23 7.46
N ASN A 54 13.29 -11.16 8.24
CA ASN A 54 14.30 -10.24 8.81
C ASN A 54 15.21 -9.53 7.78
N GLY A 55 14.77 -9.44 6.53
CA GLY A 55 15.46 -8.75 5.44
C GLY A 55 14.91 -7.34 5.15
N GLY A 56 15.39 -6.74 4.06
CA GLY A 56 14.77 -5.53 3.49
C GLY A 56 15.15 -4.18 4.12
N ASN A 57 16.10 -4.14 5.06
CA ASN A 57 16.55 -2.89 5.70
C ASN A 57 16.99 -1.81 4.70
N SER A 58 17.71 -2.20 3.64
CA SER A 58 18.12 -1.29 2.57
C SER A 58 16.94 -0.71 1.78
N LEU A 59 15.88 -1.50 1.58
CA LEU A 59 14.64 -1.04 0.94
C LEU A 59 13.87 -0.10 1.86
N ILE A 60 13.79 -0.38 3.16
CA ILE A 60 13.20 0.52 4.14
C ILE A 60 13.94 1.87 4.16
N GLN A 61 15.27 1.87 4.17
CA GLN A 61 16.06 3.10 4.08
C GLN A 61 15.83 3.85 2.77
N TYR A 62 15.76 3.14 1.64
CA TYR A 62 15.41 3.74 0.36
C TYR A 62 14.03 4.42 0.43
N LEU A 63 13.01 3.73 0.95
CA LEU A 63 11.66 4.28 1.09
C LEU A 63 11.68 5.53 1.98
N GLU A 64 12.36 5.50 3.13
CA GLU A 64 12.51 6.69 4.00
C GLU A 64 13.15 7.87 3.26
N ASN A 65 14.16 7.63 2.41
CA ASN A 65 14.80 8.66 1.58
C ASN A 65 13.90 9.21 0.46
N GLN A 66 12.86 8.49 0.08
CA GLN A 66 11.87 8.91 -0.92
C GLN A 66 10.63 9.59 -0.31
N LYS A 67 10.67 9.90 0.98
CA LYS A 67 9.58 10.59 1.68
C LYS A 67 9.53 12.07 1.28
N ASP A 68 8.32 12.55 1.02
CA ASP A 68 8.05 13.97 0.81
C ASP A 68 8.00 14.74 2.15
N PRO A 69 8.35 16.04 2.18
CA PRO A 69 8.11 16.89 3.34
C PRO A 69 6.66 16.91 3.85
N ALA A 70 5.67 16.59 3.01
CA ALA A 70 4.28 16.42 3.40
C ALA A 70 3.96 15.07 4.07
N ASP A 71 4.97 14.26 4.39
CA ASP A 71 4.85 12.93 5.01
C ASP A 71 4.14 11.88 4.13
N CYS A 72 4.38 11.92 2.83
CA CYS A 72 3.78 11.04 1.82
C CYS A 72 4.80 10.55 0.78
N TRP A 73 4.36 9.60 -0.06
CA TRP A 73 5.20 9.02 -1.12
C TRP A 73 4.48 8.94 -2.46
N PRO A 74 5.22 9.02 -3.59
CA PRO A 74 6.64 9.36 -3.68
C PRO A 74 6.88 10.86 -3.42
N LYS A 75 8.11 11.23 -3.08
CA LYS A 75 8.57 12.62 -3.04
C LYS A 75 8.14 13.38 -4.30
N GLY A 76 7.50 14.54 -4.10
CA GLY A 76 7.03 15.44 -5.14
C GLY A 76 5.72 15.05 -5.85
N SER A 77 5.21 13.82 -5.68
CA SER A 77 3.97 13.39 -6.36
C SER A 77 2.90 12.77 -5.46
N CYS A 78 3.24 12.40 -4.22
CA CYS A 78 2.36 11.92 -3.16
C CYS A 78 1.05 11.25 -3.60
N LYS A 79 1.10 9.92 -3.69
CA LYS A 79 0.00 9.08 -4.12
C LYS A 79 -0.51 8.24 -2.94
N PRO A 80 -1.83 8.14 -2.73
CA PRO A 80 -2.39 7.39 -1.62
C PRO A 80 -1.99 5.92 -1.58
N LYS A 81 -2.05 5.22 -2.72
CA LYS A 81 -1.72 3.79 -2.79
C LYS A 81 -0.28 3.51 -2.37
N GLU A 82 0.68 4.23 -2.95
CA GLU A 82 2.09 4.12 -2.60
C GLU A 82 2.34 4.54 -1.14
N THR A 83 1.73 5.63 -0.68
CA THR A 83 1.87 6.10 0.71
C THR A 83 1.37 5.08 1.73
N ALA A 84 0.21 4.46 1.47
CA ALA A 84 -0.34 3.42 2.31
C ALA A 84 0.58 2.20 2.34
N LEU A 85 1.03 1.74 1.17
CA LEU A 85 1.86 0.55 1.08
C LEU A 85 3.21 0.73 1.79
N VAL A 86 3.82 1.92 1.66
CA VAL A 86 5.02 2.28 2.42
C VAL A 86 4.72 2.34 3.91
N ALA A 87 3.59 2.90 4.35
CA ALA A 87 3.20 2.89 5.75
C ALA A 87 3.07 1.45 6.30
N LEU A 88 2.51 0.51 5.54
CA LEU A 88 2.45 -0.89 5.95
C LEU A 88 3.86 -1.48 6.11
N ALA A 89 4.74 -1.27 5.12
CA ALA A 89 6.12 -1.76 5.16
C ALA A 89 6.90 -1.21 6.36
N LEU A 90 6.76 0.10 6.62
CA LEU A 90 7.37 0.76 7.77
C LEU A 90 6.84 0.21 9.10
N SER A 91 5.52 0.02 9.21
CA SER A 91 4.87 -0.54 10.40
C SER A 91 5.39 -1.95 10.71
N LYS A 92 5.45 -2.82 9.70
CA LYS A 92 5.99 -4.18 9.80
C LYS A 92 7.47 -4.20 10.22
N SER A 93 8.20 -3.15 9.86
CA SER A 93 9.61 -2.94 10.26
C SER A 93 9.76 -2.19 11.60
N GLY A 94 8.69 -2.02 12.36
CA GLY A 94 8.71 -1.37 13.69
C GLY A 94 8.87 0.15 13.67
N LYS A 95 8.69 0.81 12.52
CA LYS A 95 8.79 2.28 12.39
C LYS A 95 7.46 2.97 12.70
N ASN A 96 7.53 4.23 13.15
CA ASN A 96 6.34 5.03 13.41
C ASN A 96 5.66 5.47 12.10
N ILE A 97 4.34 5.35 12.05
CA ILE A 97 3.52 5.63 10.86
C ILE A 97 2.42 6.67 11.10
N ASP A 98 2.44 7.39 12.23
CA ASP A 98 1.35 8.31 12.59
C ASP A 98 1.16 9.41 11.53
N LYS A 99 2.27 10.01 11.10
CA LYS A 99 2.26 11.09 10.10
C LYS A 99 1.72 10.66 8.74
N PRO A 100 2.19 9.56 8.11
CA PRO A 100 1.61 9.14 6.85
C PRO A 100 0.15 8.67 6.97
N LEU A 101 -0.27 8.12 8.12
CA LEU A 101 -1.68 7.84 8.37
C LEU A 101 -2.52 9.12 8.45
N ASP A 102 -2.04 10.16 9.11
CA ASP A 102 -2.71 11.47 9.17
C ASP A 102 -2.77 12.12 7.78
N TRP A 103 -1.73 11.97 6.98
CA TRP A 103 -1.74 12.40 5.58
C TRP A 103 -2.83 11.68 4.78
N LEU A 104 -2.91 10.34 4.85
CA LEU A 104 -3.95 9.55 4.16
C LEU A 104 -5.37 9.94 4.62
N LYS A 105 -5.58 10.17 5.91
CA LYS A 105 -6.89 10.60 6.44
C LYS A 105 -7.32 11.97 5.92
N SER A 106 -6.36 12.86 5.68
CA SER A 106 -6.61 14.21 5.15
C SER A 106 -6.70 14.29 3.62
N HIS A 107 -6.19 13.30 2.90
CA HIS A 107 -6.13 13.27 1.43
C HIS A 107 -7.17 12.33 0.81
N GLN A 108 -8.42 12.44 1.29
CA GLN A 108 -9.56 11.73 0.72
C GLN A 108 -10.37 12.65 -0.19
N ASP A 109 -10.70 12.15 -1.37
CA ASP A 109 -11.62 12.78 -2.30
C ASP A 109 -13.08 12.43 -1.96
N ILE A 110 -14.02 13.22 -2.48
CA ILE A 110 -15.46 12.99 -2.34
C ILE A 110 -16.10 12.99 -3.73
N THR A 111 -16.38 11.81 -4.26
CA THR A 111 -16.94 11.64 -5.61
C THR A 111 -18.36 11.05 -5.61
N LEU A 112 -18.87 10.60 -4.46
CA LEU A 112 -20.22 10.07 -4.34
C LEU A 112 -21.27 11.17 -4.46
N THR A 113 -22.17 11.03 -5.44
CA THR A 113 -23.23 12.01 -5.76
C THR A 113 -24.61 11.67 -5.20
N GLY A 114 -24.68 10.62 -4.35
CA GLY A 114 -25.95 10.12 -3.80
C GLY A 114 -26.38 10.86 -2.53
N GLU A 115 -27.40 10.34 -1.87
CA GLU A 115 -27.97 10.92 -0.66
C GLU A 115 -27.58 10.14 0.57
N TRP A 116 -27.26 10.87 1.65
CA TRP A 116 -27.03 10.29 2.96
C TRP A 116 -28.26 10.50 3.82
N LEU A 117 -28.93 9.41 4.16
CA LEU A 117 -30.21 9.38 4.83
C LEU A 117 -30.04 8.89 6.26
N LEU A 118 -30.57 9.64 7.21
CA LEU A 118 -30.73 9.26 8.60
C LEU A 118 -32.10 8.60 8.78
N GLN A 119 -32.12 7.46 9.46
CA GLN A 119 -33.34 6.80 9.91
C GLN A 119 -33.33 6.69 11.44
N ILE A 120 -34.47 7.02 12.06
CA ILE A 120 -34.69 6.84 13.50
C ILE A 120 -35.98 6.04 13.66
N LYS A 121 -35.87 4.78 14.08
CA LYS A 121 -37.02 3.93 14.35
C LYS A 121 -37.40 4.00 15.83
N THR A 122 -38.60 4.50 16.10
CA THR A 122 -39.14 4.71 17.44
C THR A 122 -40.67 4.85 17.39
N ASP A 123 -41.35 4.48 18.47
CA ASP A 123 -42.77 4.77 18.69
C ASP A 123 -43.00 6.05 19.52
N SER A 124 -41.90 6.67 19.96
CA SER A 124 -41.91 7.89 20.79
C SER A 124 -41.97 9.15 19.95
N ASN A 125 -42.38 10.24 20.61
CA ASN A 125 -42.34 11.58 20.06
C ASN A 125 -41.32 12.41 20.83
N GLY A 126 -40.56 13.26 20.14
CA GLY A 126 -39.61 14.15 20.79
C GLY A 126 -38.71 14.89 19.82
N GLN A 127 -37.56 15.32 20.32
CA GLN A 127 -36.60 16.10 19.57
C GLN A 127 -35.22 15.44 19.62
N CYS A 128 -34.43 15.65 18.56
CA CYS A 128 -33.02 15.34 18.56
C CYS A 128 -32.20 16.56 18.15
N ASP A 129 -31.06 16.72 18.82
CA ASP A 129 -29.99 17.63 18.42
C ASP A 129 -28.99 16.85 17.55
N ILE A 130 -28.67 17.37 16.37
CA ILE A 130 -27.64 16.85 15.47
C ILE A 130 -26.47 17.83 15.49
N THR A 131 -25.32 17.40 15.98
CA THR A 131 -24.10 18.21 16.08
C THR A 131 -23.01 17.70 15.14
N TYR A 132 -22.35 18.58 14.41
CA TYR A 132 -21.24 18.24 13.51
C TYR A 132 -20.23 19.39 13.43
N THR A 133 -19.02 19.08 12.96
CA THR A 133 -17.93 20.06 12.83
C THR A 133 -17.33 20.05 11.43
N THR A 134 -17.53 21.15 10.70
CA THR A 134 -16.81 21.46 9.47
C THR A 134 -15.56 22.28 9.82
N THR A 135 -15.66 23.60 9.80
CA THR A 135 -14.67 24.55 10.36
C THR A 135 -15.04 24.99 11.77
N GLN A 136 -16.35 25.02 12.08
CA GLN A 136 -16.90 25.33 13.39
C GLN A 136 -17.97 24.29 13.74
N ALA A 137 -18.19 24.09 15.04
CA ALA A 137 -19.25 23.22 15.51
C ALA A 137 -20.62 23.87 15.24
N ALA A 138 -21.53 23.10 14.66
CA ALA A 138 -22.93 23.49 14.44
C ALA A 138 -23.87 22.46 15.05
N THR A 139 -24.97 22.92 15.64
CA THR A 139 -26.04 22.06 16.16
C THR A 139 -27.36 22.44 15.50
N LYS A 140 -28.08 21.44 14.95
CA LYS A 140 -29.41 21.61 14.35
C LYS A 140 -30.43 20.74 15.08
N LYS A 141 -31.64 21.26 15.23
CA LYS A 141 -32.77 20.54 15.85
C LYS A 141 -33.62 19.85 14.79
N ILE A 142 -34.01 18.61 15.08
CA ILE A 142 -35.02 17.87 14.33
C ILE A 142 -36.15 17.44 15.28
N ASN A 143 -37.38 17.42 14.77
CA ASN A 143 -38.53 16.85 15.48
C ASN A 143 -38.79 15.45 14.94
N VAL A 144 -39.12 14.52 15.84
CA VAL A 144 -39.42 13.12 15.51
C VAL A 144 -40.80 12.78 16.07
N ASP A 145 -41.71 12.34 15.19
CA ASP A 145 -43.05 11.85 15.53
C ASP A 145 -43.16 10.41 15.04
N LYS A 146 -42.99 9.44 15.94
CA LYS A 146 -43.06 7.99 15.64
C LYS A 146 -42.21 7.58 14.43
N GLY A 147 -40.98 8.07 14.39
CA GLY A 147 -40.01 7.80 13.32
C GLY A 147 -40.14 8.68 12.07
N PHE A 148 -41.13 9.57 11.99
CA PHE A 148 -41.18 10.61 10.96
C PHE A 148 -40.41 11.85 11.43
N ILE A 149 -39.45 12.29 10.63
CA ILE A 149 -38.50 13.35 10.96
C ILE A 149 -38.86 14.62 10.18
N THR A 150 -38.83 15.77 10.87
CA THR A 150 -38.96 17.12 10.27
C THR A 150 -37.92 18.09 10.84
N SER A 151 -37.66 19.17 10.11
CA SER A 151 -36.78 20.29 10.50
C SER A 151 -37.26 21.59 9.86
N ASP A 152 -36.58 22.70 10.18
CA ASP A 152 -36.87 24.01 9.57
C ASP A 152 -36.73 24.03 8.04
N LYS A 153 -35.82 23.22 7.48
CA LYS A 153 -35.61 23.11 6.01
C LYS A 153 -36.42 21.99 5.36
N CYS A 154 -36.56 20.86 6.05
CA CYS A 154 -37.32 19.71 5.57
C CYS A 154 -38.59 19.57 6.41
N THR A 155 -39.65 20.28 5.99
CA THR A 155 -40.91 20.41 6.73
C THR A 155 -41.89 19.28 6.45
N THR A 156 -41.77 18.61 5.31
CA THR A 156 -42.57 17.42 4.99
C THR A 156 -42.07 16.23 5.81
N PRO A 157 -42.91 15.60 6.67
CA PRO A 157 -42.50 14.44 7.45
C PRO A 157 -42.05 13.27 6.58
N SER A 158 -40.90 12.68 6.92
CA SER A 158 -40.32 11.53 6.20
C SER A 158 -39.62 10.58 7.18
N THR A 159 -39.66 9.28 6.90
CA THR A 159 -38.90 8.27 7.66
C THR A 159 -37.40 8.28 7.33
N PHE A 160 -37.02 8.94 6.24
CA PHE A 160 -35.64 9.18 5.85
C PHE A 160 -35.36 10.67 5.83
N PHE A 161 -34.44 11.11 6.68
CA PHE A 161 -33.99 12.49 6.77
C PHE A 161 -32.67 12.67 6.02
N ASN A 162 -32.65 13.50 4.97
CA ASN A 162 -31.45 13.70 4.17
C ASN A 162 -30.46 14.64 4.89
N LEU A 163 -29.36 14.10 5.39
CA LEU A 163 -28.35 14.85 6.14
C LEU A 163 -27.70 15.96 5.28
N GLY A 164 -27.50 15.71 3.99
CA GLY A 164 -26.82 16.64 3.09
C GLY A 164 -27.68 17.79 2.56
N SER A 165 -29.00 17.63 2.47
CA SER A 165 -29.89 18.69 1.99
C SER A 165 -30.72 19.35 3.10
N CYS A 166 -31.06 18.61 4.16
CA CYS A 166 -31.89 19.12 5.26
C CYS A 166 -31.09 19.87 6.34
N LEU A 167 -29.79 19.61 6.50
CA LEU A 167 -28.95 20.33 7.46
C LEU A 167 -28.37 21.61 6.82
N GLU A 168 -27.40 21.44 5.92
CA GLU A 168 -26.68 22.53 5.26
C GLU A 168 -26.33 22.14 3.82
N GLN A 169 -26.45 23.10 2.90
CA GLN A 169 -26.18 22.85 1.49
C GLN A 169 -24.71 22.47 1.29
N ASN A 170 -24.45 21.43 0.49
CA ASN A 170 -23.12 20.91 0.18
C ASN A 170 -22.32 20.39 1.39
N LEU A 171 -22.95 20.18 2.55
CA LEU A 171 -22.26 19.76 3.78
C LEU A 171 -21.37 18.53 3.56
N LEU A 172 -21.93 17.51 2.89
CA LEU A 172 -21.27 16.22 2.66
C LEU A 172 -20.38 16.19 1.41
N LEU A 173 -20.23 17.33 0.72
CA LEU A 173 -19.36 17.48 -0.46
C LEU A 173 -18.06 18.22 -0.13
N THR A 174 -17.90 18.70 1.11
CA THR A 174 -16.77 19.56 1.50
C THR A 174 -15.76 18.87 2.41
N LYS A 175 -16.16 17.77 3.07
CA LYS A 175 -15.32 17.03 4.00
C LYS A 175 -15.70 15.55 3.98
N ALA A 176 -14.72 14.70 3.70
CA ALA A 176 -14.88 13.26 3.81
C ALA A 176 -14.98 12.87 5.29
N ALA A 177 -15.59 11.72 5.58
CA ALA A 177 -15.60 11.17 6.95
C ALA A 177 -16.28 12.09 7.99
N LEU A 178 -17.22 12.93 7.57
CA LEU A 178 -17.91 13.84 8.51
C LEU A 178 -18.67 13.04 9.56
N GLU A 179 -18.52 13.43 10.82
CA GLU A 179 -19.20 12.82 11.96
C GLU A 179 -20.37 13.68 12.46
N PHE A 180 -21.45 13.00 12.82
CA PHE A 180 -22.65 13.57 13.43
C PHE A 180 -22.89 12.95 14.81
N ASP A 181 -22.93 13.78 15.85
CA ASP A 181 -23.37 13.42 17.20
C ASP A 181 -24.87 13.73 17.32
N LEU A 182 -25.69 12.68 17.40
CA LEU A 182 -27.12 12.75 17.63
C LEU A 182 -27.43 12.58 19.11
N LYS A 183 -28.27 13.46 19.67
CA LYS A 183 -28.81 13.35 21.02
C LYS A 183 -30.31 13.58 21.02
N CYS A 184 -31.07 12.54 21.37
CA CYS A 184 -32.53 12.55 21.37
C CYS A 184 -33.08 12.58 22.80
N THR A 185 -34.29 13.13 22.95
CA THR A 185 -35.03 13.13 24.22
C THR A 185 -35.72 11.78 24.52
N PHE A 186 -35.55 10.80 23.63
CA PHE A 186 -36.15 9.47 23.68
C PHE A 186 -35.13 8.44 23.18
N SER A 187 -35.40 7.15 23.41
CA SER A 187 -34.60 6.05 22.86
C SER A 187 -35.19 5.52 21.55
N GLY A 188 -34.34 5.09 20.63
CA GLY A 188 -34.73 4.46 19.37
C GLY A 188 -33.57 3.69 18.74
N GLU A 189 -33.83 3.10 17.57
CA GLU A 189 -32.80 2.53 16.70
C GLU A 189 -32.41 3.60 15.66
N ILE A 190 -31.14 3.98 15.63
CA ILE A 190 -30.61 5.05 14.78
C ILE A 190 -29.65 4.44 13.76
N SER A 191 -29.82 4.76 12.49
CA SER A 191 -28.96 4.27 11.41
C SER A 191 -28.77 5.30 10.30
N SER A 192 -27.71 5.13 9.51
CA SER A 192 -27.46 5.91 8.30
C SER A 192 -27.41 5.03 7.07
N VAL A 193 -28.00 5.50 5.98
CA VAL A 193 -28.11 4.78 4.71
C VAL A 193 -27.65 5.69 3.58
N TYR A 194 -26.76 5.19 2.73
CA TYR A 194 -26.44 5.85 1.48
C TYR A 194 -27.40 5.36 0.38
N ARG A 195 -28.01 6.27 -0.36
CA ARG A 195 -28.92 5.99 -1.46
C ARG A 195 -28.42 6.60 -2.75
N ASP A 196 -28.34 5.79 -3.80
CA ASP A 196 -28.06 6.27 -5.15
C ASP A 196 -28.82 5.49 -6.20
N ALA A 197 -29.48 6.19 -7.12
CA ALA A 197 -30.30 5.59 -8.19
C ALA A 197 -31.26 4.48 -7.74
N GLY A 198 -31.77 4.55 -6.50
CA GLY A 198 -32.66 3.54 -5.92
C GLY A 198 -31.96 2.33 -5.27
N ILE A 199 -30.63 2.27 -5.31
CA ILE A 199 -29.81 1.29 -4.59
C ILE A 199 -29.51 1.86 -3.19
N TYR A 200 -29.66 1.01 -2.19
CA TYR A 200 -29.42 1.36 -0.79
C TYR A 200 -28.19 0.61 -0.28
N PHE A 201 -27.27 1.36 0.31
CA PHE A 201 -26.11 0.83 1.00
C PHE A 201 -26.27 1.13 2.48
N LEU A 202 -26.42 0.09 3.28
CA LEU A 202 -26.47 0.22 4.73
C LEU A 202 -25.06 0.53 5.23
N ASN A 203 -24.95 1.55 6.07
CA ASN A 203 -23.82 1.65 6.98
C ASN A 203 -24.05 0.58 8.06
N ASP A 204 -23.04 -0.23 8.36
CA ASP A 204 -23.24 -1.50 9.07
C ASP A 204 -23.64 -1.30 10.57
N ASP A 205 -23.66 -0.06 11.09
CA ASP A 205 -24.02 0.28 12.48
C ASP A 205 -25.48 0.72 12.66
N VAL A 206 -26.27 -0.09 13.38
CA VAL A 206 -27.53 0.34 14.01
C VAL A 206 -27.27 0.61 15.48
N ILE A 207 -27.44 1.85 15.90
CA ILE A 207 -27.18 2.29 17.28
C ILE A 207 -28.51 2.35 18.03
N THR A 208 -28.64 1.57 19.10
CA THR A 208 -29.82 1.59 19.97
C THR A 208 -29.57 2.50 21.17
N GLY A 209 -30.46 3.46 21.39
CA GLY A 209 -30.39 4.36 22.53
C GLY A 209 -30.91 5.76 22.23
N ASN A 210 -30.54 6.72 23.06
CA ASN A 210 -30.88 8.14 22.89
C ASN A 210 -29.71 8.99 22.38
N GLN A 211 -28.55 8.37 22.12
CA GLN A 211 -27.38 9.03 21.56
C GLN A 211 -26.75 8.15 20.48
N ALA A 212 -26.23 8.75 19.42
CA ALA A 212 -25.56 8.04 18.34
C ALA A 212 -24.46 8.90 17.72
N LYS A 213 -23.32 8.28 17.40
CA LYS A 213 -22.31 8.89 16.54
C LYS A 213 -22.38 8.24 15.17
N ILE A 214 -22.66 9.03 14.14
CA ILE A 214 -22.77 8.56 12.77
C ILE A 214 -21.61 9.14 11.97
N LYS A 215 -20.80 8.27 11.38
CA LYS A 215 -19.71 8.65 10.50
C LYS A 215 -20.10 8.41 9.04
N ILE A 216 -19.90 9.41 8.20
CA ILE A 216 -20.21 9.32 6.77
C ILE A 216 -19.04 8.68 6.01
N ASN A 217 -19.31 7.54 5.39
CA ASN A 217 -18.33 6.76 4.64
C ASN A 217 -18.30 7.19 3.15
N ASN A 218 -17.93 8.45 2.88
CA ASN A 218 -17.97 9.06 1.54
C ASN A 218 -16.59 9.35 0.91
N GLY A 219 -15.51 8.95 1.56
CA GLY A 219 -14.15 9.13 1.09
C GLY A 219 -13.77 8.18 -0.04
N ASN A 220 -12.78 8.57 -0.83
CA ASN A 220 -12.07 7.70 -1.78
C ASN A 220 -10.66 8.25 -2.01
N PHE A 221 -9.83 7.50 -2.72
CA PHE A 221 -8.43 7.86 -2.99
C PHE A 221 -8.18 8.01 -4.50
N GLY A 222 -9.13 8.64 -5.20
CA GLY A 222 -9.07 8.89 -6.63
C GLY A 222 -9.62 7.72 -7.45
N SER A 223 -8.75 6.77 -7.82
CA SER A 223 -9.16 5.62 -8.63
C SER A 223 -9.75 4.50 -7.78
N TYR A 224 -10.51 3.60 -8.39
CA TYR A 224 -11.05 2.42 -7.71
C TYR A 224 -9.94 1.52 -7.14
N GLU A 225 -8.89 1.28 -7.91
CA GLU A 225 -7.78 0.43 -7.48
C GLU A 225 -6.95 1.07 -6.37
N ASP A 226 -6.67 2.38 -6.47
CA ASP A 226 -5.95 3.10 -5.42
C ASP A 226 -6.78 3.12 -4.13
N THR A 227 -8.10 3.33 -4.24
CA THR A 227 -9.00 3.25 -3.10
C THR A 227 -9.02 1.85 -2.50
N LEU A 228 -9.11 0.81 -3.31
CA LEU A 228 -9.21 -0.56 -2.87
C LEU A 228 -7.96 -1.00 -2.08
N ILE A 229 -6.78 -0.79 -2.66
CA ILE A 229 -5.51 -1.18 -2.04
C ILE A 229 -5.23 -0.32 -0.81
N THR A 230 -5.42 1.00 -0.90
CA THR A 230 -5.26 1.90 0.26
C THR A 230 -6.18 1.47 1.40
N ASN A 231 -7.42 1.10 1.09
CA ASN A 231 -8.40 0.73 2.10
C ASN A 231 -8.09 -0.62 2.76
N TRP A 232 -7.60 -1.60 2.00
CA TRP A 232 -7.08 -2.85 2.57
C TRP A 232 -5.94 -2.56 3.54
N ILE A 233 -4.96 -1.76 3.12
CA ILE A 233 -3.80 -1.44 3.95
C ILE A 233 -4.20 -0.66 5.21
N LEU A 234 -5.14 0.28 5.08
CA LEU A 234 -5.69 0.95 6.24
C LEU A 234 -6.31 -0.11 7.16
N GLU A 235 -7.21 -0.99 6.71
CA GLU A 235 -7.76 -2.06 7.56
C GLU A 235 -6.68 -2.85 8.33
N GLU A 236 -5.59 -3.26 7.67
CA GLU A 236 -4.44 -3.94 8.30
C GLU A 236 -3.74 -3.12 9.40
N LEU A 237 -3.66 -1.80 9.21
CA LEU A 237 -3.03 -0.86 10.15
C LEU A 237 -3.99 -0.40 11.26
N ASN A 238 -5.27 -0.81 11.21
CA ASN A 238 -6.32 -0.44 12.15
C ASN A 238 -6.60 1.08 12.37
N PRO A 239 -6.51 1.99 11.37
CA PRO A 239 -7.15 3.30 11.41
C PRO A 239 -8.58 3.25 10.83
N ASP A 240 -9.39 4.23 11.19
CA ASP A 240 -10.74 4.33 10.63
C ASP A 240 -10.76 4.51 9.09
N VAL A 241 -11.45 3.59 8.44
CA VAL A 241 -11.71 3.55 7.00
C VAL A 241 -13.03 4.26 6.65
N ASN A 242 -13.02 5.14 5.64
CA ASN A 242 -14.21 5.89 5.22
C ASN A 242 -14.53 5.79 3.72
N SER A 243 -14.08 4.71 3.05
CA SER A 243 -14.26 4.52 1.59
C SER A 243 -15.06 3.29 1.15
N LEU A 244 -15.53 2.48 2.10
CA LEU A 244 -16.24 1.23 1.85
C LEU A 244 -17.49 1.39 0.97
N ILE A 245 -18.24 2.48 1.08
CA ILE A 245 -19.43 2.70 0.24
C ILE A 245 -19.02 2.99 -1.21
N TYR A 246 -17.94 3.75 -1.40
CA TYR A 246 -17.37 3.97 -2.74
C TYR A 246 -16.90 2.65 -3.35
N LEU A 247 -16.23 1.79 -2.57
CA LEU A 247 -15.76 0.48 -3.06
C LEU A 247 -16.93 -0.44 -3.42
N ARG A 248 -17.96 -0.55 -2.55
CA ARG A 248 -19.16 -1.36 -2.82
C ARG A 248 -19.91 -0.89 -4.06
N LYS A 249 -20.00 0.42 -4.28
CA LYS A 249 -20.68 1.00 -5.46
C LYS A 249 -19.92 0.73 -6.76
N ASN A 250 -18.59 0.77 -6.71
CA ASN A 250 -17.74 0.60 -7.90
C ASN A 250 -17.18 -0.83 -8.03
N PHE A 251 -17.74 -1.78 -7.29
CA PHE A 251 -17.32 -3.17 -7.25
C PHE A 251 -17.32 -3.81 -8.64
N ARG A 252 -16.29 -4.63 -8.92
CA ARG A 252 -16.11 -5.34 -10.18
C ARG A 252 -16.14 -6.84 -9.89
N GLU A 253 -17.28 -7.46 -10.18
CA GLU A 253 -17.58 -8.87 -9.84
C GLU A 253 -16.57 -9.86 -10.42
N ASN A 254 -16.12 -9.67 -11.66
CA ASN A 254 -15.18 -10.58 -12.34
C ASN A 254 -13.69 -10.18 -12.17
N ASP A 255 -13.37 -9.34 -11.18
CA ASP A 255 -12.02 -8.85 -10.93
C ASP A 255 -11.46 -9.49 -9.64
N VAL A 256 -10.29 -10.12 -9.77
CA VAL A 256 -9.67 -10.88 -8.67
C VAL A 256 -9.34 -9.96 -7.49
N LYS A 257 -8.69 -8.82 -7.78
CA LYS A 257 -8.32 -7.83 -6.75
C LYS A 257 -9.53 -7.29 -6.02
N SER A 258 -10.61 -6.97 -6.74
CA SER A 258 -11.88 -6.51 -6.17
C SER A 258 -12.45 -7.47 -5.16
N ASN A 259 -12.54 -8.75 -5.50
CA ASN A 259 -13.07 -9.76 -4.60
C ASN A 259 -12.13 -10.03 -3.43
N ALA A 260 -10.83 -10.21 -3.70
CA ALA A 260 -9.83 -10.50 -2.68
C ALA A 260 -9.77 -9.40 -1.61
N PHE A 261 -9.53 -8.15 -2.01
CA PHE A 261 -9.40 -7.06 -1.04
C PHE A 261 -10.72 -6.72 -0.37
N LEU A 262 -11.87 -6.76 -1.05
CA LEU A 262 -13.16 -6.55 -0.37
C LEU A 262 -13.50 -7.67 0.62
N TYR A 263 -13.10 -8.91 0.34
CA TYR A 263 -13.21 -9.97 1.33
C TYR A 263 -12.34 -9.65 2.55
N ILE A 264 -11.06 -9.33 2.36
CA ILE A 264 -10.16 -9.00 3.49
C ILE A 264 -10.73 -7.82 4.32
N ILE A 265 -11.18 -6.75 3.65
CA ILE A 265 -11.73 -5.54 4.30
C ILE A 265 -13.05 -5.83 5.06
N THR A 266 -13.92 -6.69 4.53
CA THR A 266 -15.31 -6.79 5.02
C THR A 266 -15.67 -8.12 5.67
N GLN A 267 -14.85 -9.15 5.44
CA GLN A 267 -15.07 -10.55 5.82
C GLN A 267 -16.41 -11.13 5.31
N LYS A 268 -17.02 -10.51 4.28
CA LYS A 268 -18.31 -10.94 3.73
C LYS A 268 -18.13 -12.10 2.75
N GLN A 269 -18.85 -13.19 3.03
CA GLN A 269 -18.73 -14.46 2.31
C GLN A 269 -19.05 -14.40 0.82
N ASN A 270 -19.84 -13.42 0.37
CA ASN A 270 -20.13 -13.26 -1.06
C ASN A 270 -18.85 -12.95 -1.87
N TYR A 271 -17.91 -12.18 -1.32
CA TYR A 271 -16.68 -11.83 -2.02
C TYR A 271 -15.71 -13.01 -2.13
N ILE A 272 -15.55 -13.79 -1.06
CA ILE A 272 -14.69 -14.99 -1.11
C ILE A 272 -15.28 -16.08 -2.00
N ASN A 273 -16.60 -16.28 -1.96
CA ASN A 273 -17.27 -17.24 -2.84
C ASN A 273 -17.11 -16.87 -4.32
N GLU A 274 -17.24 -15.58 -4.64
CA GLU A 274 -17.04 -15.11 -6.01
C GLU A 274 -15.57 -15.21 -6.41
N LEU A 275 -14.63 -14.85 -5.53
CA LEU A 275 -13.19 -15.09 -5.76
C LEU A 275 -12.95 -16.56 -6.08
N SER A 276 -13.43 -17.49 -5.27
CA SER A 276 -13.25 -18.94 -5.46
C SER A 276 -13.77 -19.42 -6.82
N ASN A 277 -14.82 -18.80 -7.36
CA ASN A 277 -15.37 -19.10 -8.70
C ASN A 277 -14.50 -18.57 -9.85
N LEU A 278 -13.64 -17.57 -9.61
CA LEU A 278 -12.72 -17.02 -10.60
C LEU A 278 -11.47 -17.88 -10.83
N GLN A 279 -11.23 -18.91 -10.00
CA GLN A 279 -10.11 -19.82 -10.19
C GLN A 279 -10.27 -20.58 -11.52
N LYS A 280 -9.25 -20.51 -12.36
CA LYS A 280 -9.23 -21.14 -13.68
C LYS A 280 -8.95 -22.64 -13.56
N THR A 281 -9.20 -23.36 -14.64
CA THR A 281 -8.93 -24.81 -14.74
C THR A 281 -7.45 -25.17 -14.61
N ASP A 282 -6.56 -24.23 -14.90
CA ASP A 282 -5.12 -24.38 -14.71
C ASP A 282 -4.68 -24.09 -13.26
N LYS A 283 -5.64 -23.84 -12.35
CA LYS A 283 -5.49 -23.51 -10.93
C LYS A 283 -5.05 -22.07 -10.64
N SER A 284 -4.79 -21.26 -11.66
CA SER A 284 -4.41 -19.85 -11.53
C SER A 284 -5.62 -18.93 -11.40
N PHE A 285 -5.35 -17.66 -11.10
CA PHE A 285 -6.30 -16.55 -11.27
C PHE A 285 -5.96 -15.68 -12.49
N GLY A 286 -5.10 -16.19 -13.38
CA GLY A 286 -4.83 -15.66 -14.71
C GLY A 286 -3.44 -15.09 -14.92
N ASN A 287 -2.83 -14.46 -13.92
CA ASN A 287 -1.43 -14.07 -13.93
C ASN A 287 -0.83 -14.26 -12.53
N VAL A 288 0.49 -14.11 -12.40
CA VAL A 288 1.20 -14.31 -11.12
C VAL A 288 0.68 -13.38 -10.03
N PHE A 289 0.58 -12.09 -10.33
CA PHE A 289 0.11 -11.07 -9.38
C PHE A 289 -1.29 -11.40 -8.83
N ASP A 290 -2.27 -11.61 -9.71
CA ASP A 290 -3.64 -11.89 -9.31
C ASP A 290 -3.75 -13.24 -8.57
N THR A 291 -2.95 -14.23 -8.96
CA THR A 291 -2.92 -15.54 -8.26
C THR A 291 -2.36 -15.39 -6.85
N ALA A 292 -1.32 -14.58 -6.67
CA ALA A 292 -0.76 -14.29 -5.36
C ALA A 292 -1.73 -13.47 -4.48
N ILE A 293 -2.39 -12.44 -5.03
CA ILE A 293 -3.42 -11.68 -4.30
C ILE A 293 -4.62 -12.55 -3.93
N ALA A 294 -5.01 -13.50 -4.78
CA ALA A 294 -6.05 -14.47 -4.42
C ALA A 294 -5.61 -15.35 -3.25
N ALA A 295 -4.33 -15.76 -3.20
CA ALA A 295 -3.77 -16.50 -2.08
C ALA A 295 -3.90 -15.73 -0.77
N LEU A 296 -3.61 -14.43 -0.77
CA LEU A 296 -3.72 -13.57 0.42
C LEU A 296 -5.14 -13.62 1.03
N ALA A 297 -6.16 -13.59 0.17
CA ALA A 297 -7.55 -13.58 0.62
C ALA A 297 -8.07 -14.98 0.98
N LEU A 298 -7.56 -16.03 0.35
CA LEU A 298 -7.97 -17.43 0.56
C LEU A 298 -7.20 -18.12 1.69
N ASP A 299 -6.30 -17.43 2.38
CA ASP A 299 -5.49 -17.98 3.49
C ASP A 299 -6.35 -18.22 4.75
N ASP A 300 -7.29 -19.15 4.63
CA ASP A 300 -8.15 -19.61 5.70
C ASP A 300 -8.30 -21.14 5.67
N SER A 301 -8.76 -21.70 6.80
CA SER A 301 -8.94 -23.15 6.94
C SER A 301 -9.96 -23.80 5.98
N GLN A 302 -10.87 -23.01 5.39
CA GLN A 302 -11.93 -23.51 4.50
C GLN A 302 -11.45 -23.63 3.05
N HIS A 303 -10.45 -22.83 2.66
CA HIS A 303 -9.97 -22.74 1.28
C HIS A 303 -8.59 -23.40 1.06
N GLN A 304 -8.08 -24.16 2.03
CA GLN A 304 -6.75 -24.76 1.95
C GLN A 304 -6.51 -25.58 0.67
N ALA A 305 -7.50 -26.34 0.19
CA ALA A 305 -7.36 -27.10 -1.04
C ALA A 305 -7.17 -26.20 -2.28
N GLN A 306 -7.76 -25.00 -2.30
CA GLN A 306 -7.55 -24.03 -3.38
C GLN A 306 -6.19 -23.33 -3.24
N ILE A 307 -5.77 -23.02 -2.01
CA ILE A 307 -4.42 -22.52 -1.72
C ILE A 307 -3.35 -23.50 -2.22
N ASP A 308 -3.50 -24.79 -1.94
CA ASP A 308 -2.55 -25.81 -2.41
C ASP A 308 -2.50 -25.85 -3.94
N GLN A 309 -3.66 -25.77 -4.61
CA GLN A 309 -3.75 -25.79 -6.07
C GLN A 309 -3.12 -24.55 -6.72
N LEU A 310 -3.33 -23.36 -6.18
CA LEU A 310 -2.73 -22.15 -6.73
C LEU A 310 -1.23 -22.08 -6.44
N ARG A 311 -0.76 -22.61 -5.30
CA ARG A 311 0.67 -22.73 -4.97
C ARG A 311 1.36 -23.67 -5.94
N GLU A 312 0.75 -24.83 -6.24
CA GLU A 312 1.26 -25.74 -7.28
C GLU A 312 1.41 -25.04 -8.65
N TRP A 313 0.49 -24.13 -8.99
CA TRP A 313 0.62 -23.36 -10.22
C TRP A 313 1.75 -22.31 -10.14
N LEU A 314 1.88 -21.60 -9.01
CA LEU A 314 2.94 -20.63 -8.77
C LEU A 314 4.32 -21.30 -8.77
N ASP A 315 4.46 -22.49 -8.18
CA ASP A 315 5.69 -23.28 -8.18
C ASP A 315 6.17 -23.56 -9.62
N LEU A 316 5.24 -23.83 -10.54
CA LEU A 316 5.55 -24.05 -11.96
C LEU A 316 5.93 -22.77 -12.71
N GLN A 317 5.59 -21.59 -12.18
CA GLN A 317 5.95 -20.30 -12.78
C GLN A 317 7.31 -19.77 -12.31
N GLN A 318 7.91 -20.36 -11.27
CA GLN A 318 9.19 -19.91 -10.75
C GLN A 318 10.33 -20.19 -11.76
N ASP A 319 11.16 -19.18 -12.05
CA ASP A 319 12.32 -19.35 -12.94
C ASP A 319 13.37 -20.26 -12.28
N ASN A 320 13.85 -21.25 -13.03
CA ASN A 320 14.75 -22.28 -12.49
C ASN A 320 16.22 -21.84 -12.37
N LYS A 321 16.57 -20.61 -12.75
CA LYS A 321 17.93 -20.06 -12.66
C LYS A 321 18.04 -19.01 -11.57
N ASP A 322 17.08 -18.10 -11.52
CA ASP A 322 17.11 -16.97 -10.57
C ASP A 322 16.03 -17.05 -9.50
N PHE A 323 15.16 -18.06 -9.54
CA PHE A 323 14.13 -18.35 -8.54
C PHE A 323 13.09 -17.24 -8.34
N SER A 324 13.07 -16.25 -9.24
CA SER A 324 12.07 -15.19 -9.27
C SER A 324 10.79 -15.65 -9.99
N TRP A 325 9.72 -14.87 -9.83
CA TRP A 325 8.59 -14.93 -10.71
C TRP A 325 8.69 -13.83 -11.76
N ASN A 326 8.64 -14.22 -13.04
CA ASN A 326 8.72 -13.33 -14.21
C ASN A 326 9.96 -12.42 -14.26
N LYS A 327 11.02 -12.68 -13.47
CA LYS A 327 12.18 -11.77 -13.31
C LYS A 327 11.75 -10.36 -12.92
N ASN A 328 10.69 -10.30 -12.12
CA ASN A 328 10.00 -9.08 -11.78
C ASN A 328 9.93 -8.93 -10.25
N ILE A 329 10.38 -7.78 -9.76
CA ILE A 329 10.42 -7.46 -8.33
C ILE A 329 9.01 -7.54 -7.73
N LEU A 330 8.03 -6.92 -8.39
CA LEU A 330 6.67 -6.87 -7.89
C LEU A 330 6.04 -8.27 -7.81
N ASP A 331 6.08 -9.03 -8.91
CA ASP A 331 5.50 -10.38 -8.94
C ASP A 331 6.14 -11.29 -7.87
N THR A 332 7.47 -11.27 -7.77
CA THR A 332 8.19 -12.07 -6.76
C THR A 332 7.83 -11.64 -5.34
N SER A 333 7.75 -10.34 -5.09
CA SER A 333 7.40 -9.80 -3.78
C SER A 333 5.98 -10.19 -3.36
N VAL A 334 5.00 -10.02 -4.25
CA VAL A 334 3.60 -10.33 -3.92
C VAL A 334 3.40 -11.83 -3.72
N VAL A 335 4.07 -12.69 -4.51
CA VAL A 335 4.04 -14.14 -4.29
C VAL A 335 4.61 -14.51 -2.93
N LEU A 336 5.80 -14.03 -2.59
CA LEU A 336 6.45 -14.35 -1.31
C LEU A 336 5.62 -13.85 -0.11
N TYR A 337 5.12 -12.62 -0.17
CA TYR A 337 4.29 -12.05 0.90
C TYR A 337 2.92 -12.73 1.02
N SER A 338 2.24 -12.98 -0.09
CA SER A 338 0.83 -13.36 -0.09
C SER A 338 0.60 -14.87 -0.10
N ALA A 339 1.39 -15.59 -0.90
CA ALA A 339 1.20 -17.02 -1.11
C ALA A 339 2.09 -17.86 -0.21
N TYR A 340 3.21 -17.33 0.29
CA TYR A 340 4.15 -18.07 1.14
C TYR A 340 4.52 -17.29 2.43
N PRO A 341 3.53 -16.74 3.16
CA PRO A 341 3.83 -16.03 4.40
C PRO A 341 4.39 -16.99 5.44
N ASN A 342 5.45 -16.58 6.14
CA ASN A 342 5.94 -17.27 7.34
C ASN A 342 6.34 -18.75 7.18
N ASP A 343 6.97 -19.13 6.08
CA ASP A 343 7.50 -20.49 5.87
C ASP A 343 8.75 -20.84 6.73
N GLY A 344 8.95 -20.14 7.86
CA GLY A 344 10.04 -20.39 8.80
C GLY A 344 11.43 -20.05 8.25
N ILE A 345 11.50 -19.21 7.22
CA ILE A 345 12.73 -18.74 6.59
C ILE A 345 13.21 -17.52 7.38
N ASP A 346 14.47 -17.54 7.77
CA ASP A 346 15.16 -16.40 8.36
C ASP A 346 16.40 -16.15 7.50
N LEU A 347 16.45 -15.00 6.82
CA LEU A 347 17.67 -14.58 6.12
C LEU A 347 18.74 -14.12 7.12
N GLY A 348 18.41 -14.12 8.42
CA GLY A 348 19.05 -13.33 9.45
C GLY A 348 18.67 -11.87 9.28
N GLU A 349 18.74 -11.10 10.37
CA GLU A 349 19.18 -9.73 10.17
C GLU A 349 20.48 -9.83 9.35
N SER A 350 20.68 -8.94 8.38
CA SER A 350 22.05 -8.57 8.02
C SER A 350 22.65 -7.89 9.25
N SER A 351 22.90 -8.69 10.27
CA SER A 351 23.79 -8.42 11.36
C SER A 351 25.14 -8.36 10.69
N LEU A 352 25.78 -7.21 10.77
CA LEU A 352 27.23 -7.06 10.65
C LEU A 352 27.89 -7.88 11.78
N THR A 353 27.69 -9.19 11.80
CA THR A 353 28.47 -10.13 12.58
C THR A 353 29.34 -10.88 11.58
N PRO A 354 30.64 -10.54 11.50
CA PRO A 354 31.57 -11.31 10.72
C PRO A 354 31.56 -12.75 11.23
N GLN A 355 31.20 -13.68 10.35
CA GLN A 355 31.63 -15.06 10.53
C GLN A 355 33.14 -15.04 10.78
N THR A 356 33.50 -15.63 11.91
CA THR A 356 34.87 -15.90 12.32
C THR A 356 35.68 -16.52 11.18
N THR A 357 36.44 -15.67 10.51
CA THR A 357 37.68 -16.02 9.84
C THR A 357 38.72 -15.00 10.30
N THR A 358 39.47 -15.42 11.31
CA THR A 358 40.83 -14.97 11.66
C THR A 358 41.31 -13.63 11.08
N THR A 359 41.27 -12.62 11.98
CA THR A 359 42.28 -11.56 12.21
C THR A 359 42.64 -10.63 11.04
N LEU A 360 42.00 -9.46 11.00
CA LEU A 360 42.64 -8.16 11.21
C LEU A 360 41.52 -7.18 11.60
N GLU A 361 41.59 -6.60 12.80
CA GLU A 361 40.63 -5.60 13.29
C GLU A 361 40.83 -4.30 12.51
N THR A 362 39.86 -3.92 11.69
CA THR A 362 39.68 -2.54 11.21
C THR A 362 38.95 -1.76 12.30
N SER A 363 39.68 -0.93 13.02
CA SER A 363 39.15 0.02 14.00
C SER A 363 39.40 1.41 13.42
N CYS A 364 38.34 2.18 13.13
CA CYS A 364 38.48 3.61 12.87
C CYS A 364 39.02 4.25 14.14
N ASP A 365 40.17 4.91 14.08
CA ASP A 365 40.79 5.54 15.24
C ASP A 365 40.49 7.05 15.37
N GLU A 366 39.67 7.59 14.44
CA GLU A 366 39.16 8.96 14.43
C GLU A 366 40.26 10.04 14.41
N ASP A 367 41.42 9.73 13.82
CA ASP A 367 42.57 10.64 13.77
C ASP A 367 42.54 11.64 12.59
N ASN A 368 41.51 11.58 11.74
CA ASN A 368 41.32 12.31 10.48
C ASN A 368 42.35 11.96 9.39
N ILE A 369 42.96 10.77 9.43
CA ILE A 369 43.83 10.23 8.39
C ILE A 369 43.23 8.92 7.90
N CYS A 370 42.97 8.82 6.60
CA CYS A 370 42.42 7.61 6.01
C CYS A 370 43.49 6.50 5.88
N ASP A 371 43.49 5.53 6.80
CA ASP A 371 44.49 4.47 6.91
C ASP A 371 44.13 3.23 6.07
N ILE A 372 44.20 3.38 4.74
CA ILE A 372 43.80 2.35 3.77
C ILE A 372 44.52 1.00 3.95
N ASN A 373 45.74 1.00 4.51
CA ASN A 373 46.52 -0.22 4.76
C ASN A 373 46.05 -0.96 6.03
N SER A 374 45.37 -0.24 6.93
CA SER A 374 44.68 -0.77 8.10
C SER A 374 43.24 -1.17 7.76
N GLY A 375 42.78 -0.86 6.54
CA GLY A 375 41.49 -1.26 5.97
C GLY A 375 40.39 -0.21 6.10
N GLU A 376 40.74 1.04 6.40
CA GLU A 376 39.78 2.15 6.43
C GLU A 376 39.36 2.57 5.02
N ASP A 377 38.07 2.83 4.84
CA ASP A 377 37.48 3.41 3.64
C ASP A 377 36.30 4.33 4.01
N TYR A 378 35.74 5.05 3.03
CA TYR A 378 34.62 5.97 3.28
C TYR A 378 33.35 5.27 3.82
N LEU A 379 33.22 3.95 3.66
CA LEU A 379 32.07 3.18 4.15
C LEU A 379 32.25 2.75 5.61
N SER A 380 33.49 2.46 6.00
CA SER A 380 33.88 1.98 7.33
C SER A 380 34.21 3.14 8.27
N CYS A 381 34.94 4.15 7.80
CA CYS A 381 35.44 5.30 8.56
C CYS A 381 35.12 6.64 7.88
N PRO A 382 33.83 7.02 7.75
CA PRO A 382 33.41 8.24 7.03
C PRO A 382 33.82 9.56 7.71
N LEU A 383 34.39 9.50 8.92
CA LEU A 383 34.94 10.66 9.62
C LEU A 383 36.42 10.89 9.27
N ASP A 384 37.13 9.85 8.86
CA ASP A 384 38.57 9.89 8.55
C ASP A 384 38.85 9.82 7.03
N CYS A 385 37.96 9.16 6.28
CA CYS A 385 38.07 8.95 4.84
C CYS A 385 36.95 9.70 4.07
N PHE A 386 37.33 10.79 3.39
CA PHE A 386 36.42 11.61 2.55
C PHE A 386 36.58 11.40 1.03
N CYS A 387 37.25 10.32 0.60
CA CYS A 387 37.52 10.11 -0.82
C CYS A 387 36.24 9.99 -1.69
N GLY A 388 36.28 10.54 -2.90
CA GLY A 388 35.25 10.40 -3.94
C GLY A 388 34.50 11.69 -4.28
N ASP A 389 34.91 12.84 -3.75
CA ASP A 389 34.33 14.15 -4.06
C ASP A 389 35.13 14.96 -5.12
N SER A 390 36.20 14.37 -5.65
CA SER A 390 37.11 14.95 -6.65
C SER A 390 37.91 16.18 -6.17
N VAL A 391 38.08 16.36 -4.86
CA VAL A 391 38.87 17.43 -4.26
C VAL A 391 39.93 16.83 -3.33
N CYS A 392 41.21 17.02 -3.66
CA CYS A 392 42.30 16.59 -2.79
C CYS A 392 42.43 17.50 -1.55
N ASP A 393 41.81 17.10 -0.44
CA ASP A 393 41.83 17.84 0.82
C ASP A 393 43.15 17.70 1.59
N SER A 394 43.38 18.55 2.60
CA SER A 394 44.64 18.57 3.35
C SER A 394 44.92 17.31 4.18
N SER A 395 43.90 16.48 4.44
CA SER A 395 43.99 15.16 5.07
C SER A 395 44.15 14.03 4.05
N GLU A 396 44.12 14.35 2.75
CA GLU A 396 44.21 13.39 1.67
C GLU A 396 45.60 13.38 1.02
N SER A 397 45.95 12.24 0.45
CA SER A 397 47.22 12.05 -0.25
C SER A 397 47.00 11.17 -1.47
N PRO A 398 47.92 11.20 -2.46
CA PRO A 398 47.86 10.28 -3.60
C PRO A 398 47.87 8.80 -3.19
N SER A 399 48.31 8.49 -1.96
CA SER A 399 48.26 7.15 -1.37
C SER A 399 46.94 6.83 -0.66
N SER A 400 46.25 7.80 -0.07
CA SER A 400 45.02 7.56 0.71
C SER A 400 43.73 7.78 -0.10
N CYS A 401 43.70 8.79 -0.99
CA CYS A 401 42.59 9.03 -1.92
C CYS A 401 43.14 9.21 -3.35
N PRO A 402 43.59 8.14 -4.03
CA PRO A 402 44.27 8.24 -5.33
C PRO A 402 43.40 8.84 -6.42
N SER A 403 42.07 8.70 -6.30
CA SER A 403 41.09 9.21 -7.25
C SER A 403 40.88 10.73 -7.14
N ASP A 404 41.05 11.32 -5.97
CA ASP A 404 40.88 12.75 -5.75
C ASP A 404 42.22 13.49 -5.77
N CYS A 405 43.30 12.81 -5.34
CA CYS A 405 44.66 13.32 -5.26
C CYS A 405 45.60 12.79 -6.35
N GLU A 406 45.09 12.45 -7.54
CA GLU A 406 45.91 11.93 -8.66
C GLU A 406 47.25 12.67 -8.75
N SER A 407 48.33 11.91 -8.63
CA SER A 407 49.69 12.44 -8.49
C SER A 407 50.02 13.41 -9.62
N ILE A 408 50.21 14.69 -9.27
CA ILE A 408 50.78 15.69 -10.18
C ILE A 408 52.22 15.27 -10.49
N SER A 409 52.41 14.47 -11.55
CA SER A 409 53.69 14.35 -12.22
C SER A 409 53.78 15.47 -13.25
N THR A 410 54.71 16.38 -12.98
CA THR A 410 55.19 17.49 -13.81
C THR A 410 55.46 17.15 -15.28
N GLU A 411 54.96 18.00 -16.18
CA GLU A 411 55.56 18.49 -17.45
C GLU A 411 54.55 19.55 -17.99
N GLU A 412 54.68 20.84 -17.66
CA GLU A 412 55.53 21.89 -18.27
C GLU A 412 55.20 22.22 -19.75
N GLU A 413 54.65 23.44 -19.94
CA GLU A 413 54.62 24.32 -21.13
C GLU A 413 53.98 23.79 -22.45
N THR A 414 53.08 24.52 -23.12
CA THR A 414 53.31 25.88 -23.67
C THR A 414 52.02 26.69 -23.88
N LYS A 415 52.17 28.00 -23.60
CA LYS A 415 51.34 29.12 -24.08
C LYS A 415 51.13 29.09 -25.60
N GLU A 416 49.96 29.53 -26.08
CA GLU A 416 49.92 30.65 -27.02
C GLU A 416 48.57 31.39 -26.94
N GLU A 417 48.73 32.70 -26.97
CA GLU A 417 47.82 33.82 -26.81
C GLU A 417 47.28 34.23 -28.19
N LEU A 418 46.03 34.70 -28.30
CA LEU A 418 45.68 35.86 -29.14
C LEU A 418 44.21 36.28 -28.97
N GLU A 419 44.08 37.56 -28.65
CA GLU A 419 42.93 38.47 -28.63
C GLU A 419 42.14 38.42 -29.98
N GLU A 420 40.89 38.84 -30.11
CA GLU A 420 40.37 40.22 -29.96
C GLU A 420 38.82 40.22 -30.14
N GLU A 421 38.09 41.01 -29.34
CA GLU A 421 36.71 41.49 -29.57
C GLU A 421 36.67 42.62 -30.66
N PRO A 422 35.60 43.41 -30.91
CA PRO A 422 34.13 43.32 -30.64
C PRO A 422 33.27 43.66 -31.89
N GLU A 423 31.93 43.60 -31.81
CA GLU A 423 31.03 44.77 -32.00
C GLU A 423 29.53 44.43 -32.10
N GLU A 424 28.76 45.24 -31.34
CA GLU A 424 27.49 45.92 -31.64
C GLU A 424 26.26 45.16 -32.18
N GLU A 425 25.17 45.09 -31.41
CA GLU A 425 24.11 46.12 -31.24
C GLU A 425 22.93 45.88 -32.20
N LYS A 426 21.75 45.53 -31.64
CA LYS A 426 20.51 46.34 -31.80
C LYS A 426 19.29 45.71 -31.12
N ALA A 427 18.73 46.53 -30.23
CA ALA A 427 17.39 46.44 -29.68
C ALA A 427 16.32 46.91 -30.70
N HIS A 428 15.08 46.43 -30.52
CA HIS A 428 13.74 46.92 -30.93
C HIS A 428 12.87 45.68 -31.27
N PHE A 429 11.58 45.51 -30.95
CA PHE A 429 10.54 46.34 -30.34
C PHE A 429 9.35 45.43 -29.98
N CYS A 430 8.54 45.83 -29.00
CA CYS A 430 7.21 45.28 -28.66
C CYS A 430 6.21 45.35 -29.84
N ILE A 431 5.22 44.45 -29.91
CA ILE A 431 3.77 44.77 -30.07
C ILE A 431 2.91 43.64 -29.45
N ALA A 432 1.92 44.03 -28.66
CA ALA A 432 0.77 43.25 -28.19
C ALA A 432 -0.44 43.38 -29.14
N LYS A 433 -1.28 42.33 -29.26
CA LYS A 433 -2.76 42.35 -29.17
C LYS A 433 -3.37 41.06 -29.77
N ILE A 434 -4.13 40.30 -28.97
CA ILE A 434 -5.60 40.22 -28.91
C ILE A 434 -6.25 39.67 -30.18
N SER A 435 -6.81 38.47 -30.04
CA SER A 435 -8.21 38.13 -30.38
C SER A 435 -8.73 37.13 -29.35
#